data_AF-A0A2V8TST4-F1
#
_entry.id   AF-A0A2V8TST4-F1
#
_cell.length_a   1.000
_cell.length_b   1.000
_cell.length_c   1.000
_cell.angle_alpha   90.00
_cell.angle_beta   90.00
_cell.angle_gamma   90.00
#
_symmetry.space_group_name_H-M   'P 1'
#
loop_
_entity.id
_entity.type
_entity.pdbx_description
1 polymer ?
#
loop_
_entity_poly.entity_id
_entity_poly.type
_entity_poly.pdbx_seq_one_letter_code
_entity_poly.pdbx_strand_id
1 'polypeptide(L)'
;MSSECGGRSAVARRSSAARAIVAALLLALGPGGPGAAATEDDLFRQVKVDIFDQNWPAVLSGCEEVLKKYPSGPSAPQAEFYRARALTRIPGREAQGLGAFRKFVSGHPLDRVMVEEAWAAIFSTACSSPAQTAACGAALREGLAGASPYVSMLAAIHASDSSDRALRARALPVLKKAYAAQTDQEIRNEILIAILKVDPQQVPQSDAPAPTPSPAVSPGAPPRAGTPSLIRMTVYNKQEKRYDLRVNLPVAFARMLVEAIGDQERKELQHEAQRKGIDLDDIFRAIEKSGAGKLLEVDDDTCHIEIWIE
;
A
#
# COMPACT_ATOMS: atom_id res chain seq x y z
N MET A 1 31.74 31.45 4.07
CA MET A 1 32.67 31.06 5.14
C MET A 1 33.31 29.76 4.72
N SER A 2 34.63 29.80 4.67
CA SER A 2 35.53 28.88 3.99
C SER A 2 35.90 27.65 4.83
N SER A 3 36.77 26.83 4.24
CA SER A 3 37.52 25.67 4.77
C SER A 3 36.81 24.32 4.65
N GLU A 4 37.39 23.25 4.11
CA GLU A 4 38.80 22.99 3.82
C GLU A 4 38.95 21.84 2.79
N CYS A 5 39.87 22.03 1.85
CA CYS A 5 40.44 21.01 0.98
C CYS A 5 41.88 20.71 1.41
N GLY A 6 42.32 19.46 1.25
CA GLY A 6 43.74 19.06 1.25
C GLY A 6 44.03 17.95 2.27
N GLY A 7 44.84 16.92 1.99
CA GLY A 7 45.74 16.73 0.87
C GLY A 7 46.39 15.34 0.86
N ARG A 8 47.24 15.19 -0.15
CA ARG A 8 47.96 14.00 -0.68
C ARG A 8 49.02 13.40 0.26
N SER A 9 49.34 12.10 0.06
CA SER A 9 50.67 11.57 -0.35
C SER A 9 50.72 10.04 -0.14
N ALA A 10 50.93 9.22 -1.17
CA ALA A 10 52.21 8.83 -1.81
C ALA A 10 52.98 7.73 -1.02
N VAL A 11 53.00 6.49 -1.51
CA VAL A 11 54.07 5.84 -2.34
C VAL A 11 55.04 4.97 -1.52
N ALA A 12 55.44 3.85 -2.13
CA ALA A 12 56.65 3.01 -1.94
C ALA A 12 56.40 1.70 -1.16
N ARG A 13 56.54 0.49 -1.72
CA ARG A 13 57.59 -0.19 -2.54
C ARG A 13 58.31 -1.26 -1.68
N ARG A 14 58.68 -2.35 -2.38
CA ARG A 14 59.73 -3.37 -2.09
C ARG A 14 59.27 -4.56 -1.25
N SER A 15 59.05 -5.72 -1.87
CA SER A 15 60.02 -6.71 -2.40
C SER A 15 60.67 -7.53 -1.29
N SER A 16 60.51 -8.85 -1.34
CA SER A 16 61.61 -9.79 -1.61
C SER A 16 61.17 -11.23 -1.39
N ALA A 17 61.51 -12.06 -2.37
CA ALA A 17 61.42 -13.50 -2.35
C ALA A 17 62.35 -14.13 -1.30
N ALA A 18 62.06 -15.37 -0.85
CA ALA A 18 62.94 -16.53 -1.03
C ALA A 18 62.60 -17.69 -0.08
N ARG A 19 62.44 -18.88 -0.70
CA ARG A 19 62.88 -20.23 -0.25
C ARG A 19 62.22 -20.84 1.00
N ALA A 20 62.06 -22.15 1.16
CA ALA A 20 61.98 -23.36 0.33
C ALA A 20 61.87 -24.54 1.35
N ILE A 21 61.45 -25.71 0.87
CA ILE A 21 61.68 -27.08 1.41
C ILE A 21 60.60 -27.72 2.32
N VAL A 22 59.76 -28.54 1.65
CA VAL A 22 59.49 -30.01 1.81
C VAL A 22 59.34 -30.65 3.21
N ALA A 23 58.15 -31.25 3.46
CA ALA A 23 57.91 -32.64 3.91
C ALA A 23 56.38 -32.88 4.00
N ALA A 24 55.73 -33.60 3.08
CA ALA A 24 55.55 -35.06 2.99
C ALA A 24 54.52 -35.66 3.99
N LEU A 25 53.42 -36.16 3.40
CA LEU A 25 52.53 -37.26 3.82
C LEU A 25 51.75 -37.15 5.14
N LEU A 26 50.43 -36.99 5.02
CA LEU A 26 49.49 -38.08 5.30
C LEU A 26 48.23 -37.92 4.46
N LEU A 27 48.14 -38.78 3.45
CA LEU A 27 46.92 -39.12 2.73
C LEU A 27 45.91 -39.70 3.71
N ALA A 28 44.86 -38.93 4.01
CA ALA A 28 43.57 -39.50 4.36
C ALA A 28 42.60 -39.12 3.24
N LEU A 29 42.64 -39.91 2.15
CA LEU A 29 41.47 -40.07 1.28
C LEU A 29 40.38 -40.74 2.14
N GLY A 30 39.56 -39.94 2.80
CA GLY A 30 38.18 -40.32 3.05
C GLY A 30 37.41 -39.98 1.79
N PRO A 31 36.89 -40.94 1.01
CA PRO A 31 35.90 -40.61 -0.01
C PRO A 31 34.73 -39.95 0.72
N GLY A 32 34.34 -38.77 0.23
CA GLY A 32 33.15 -38.09 0.70
C GLY A 32 32.03 -39.10 0.84
N GLY A 33 31.50 -39.22 2.05
CA GLY A 33 30.23 -39.90 2.24
C GLY A 33 29.22 -39.30 1.26
N PRO A 34 28.28 -40.08 0.72
CA PRO A 34 27.22 -39.53 -0.11
C PRO A 34 26.62 -38.36 0.67
N GLY A 35 26.80 -37.14 0.16
CA GLY A 35 26.24 -35.96 0.80
C GLY A 35 24.76 -36.26 1.02
N ALA A 36 24.35 -36.35 2.28
CA ALA A 36 22.97 -36.68 2.63
C ALA A 36 22.09 -35.76 1.79
N ALA A 37 21.24 -36.35 0.94
CA ALA A 37 20.38 -35.58 0.06
C ALA A 37 19.58 -34.63 0.97
N ALA A 38 19.69 -33.32 0.71
CA ALA A 38 19.00 -32.31 1.50
C ALA A 38 17.51 -32.69 1.56
N THR A 39 16.98 -32.75 2.79
CA THR A 39 15.58 -33.08 3.01
C THR A 39 14.68 -31.96 2.48
N GLU A 40 13.39 -32.23 2.30
CA GLU A 40 12.41 -31.18 1.96
C GLU A 40 12.49 -30.00 2.94
N ASP A 41 12.59 -30.30 4.25
CA ASP A 41 12.67 -29.30 5.30
C ASP A 41 13.96 -28.46 5.20
N ASP A 42 15.09 -29.07 4.85
CA ASP A 42 16.35 -28.35 4.67
C ASP A 42 16.29 -27.41 3.46
N LEU A 43 15.75 -27.89 2.33
CA LEU A 43 15.56 -27.08 1.13
C LEU A 43 14.61 -25.91 1.40
N PHE A 44 13.47 -26.17 2.05
CA PHE A 44 12.50 -25.12 2.32
C PHE A 44 12.95 -24.16 3.43
N ARG A 45 13.80 -24.60 4.37
CA ARG A 45 14.48 -23.71 5.31
C ARG A 45 15.41 -22.74 4.57
N GLN A 46 16.15 -23.21 3.57
CA GLN A 46 16.97 -22.31 2.75
C GLN A 46 16.12 -21.29 1.99
N VAL A 47 14.99 -21.71 1.41
CA VAL A 47 14.05 -20.78 0.76
C VAL A 47 13.61 -19.67 1.73
N LYS A 48 13.32 -20.00 2.99
CA LYS A 48 12.95 -19.00 4.00
C LYS A 48 14.09 -18.02 4.32
N VAL A 49 15.33 -18.51 4.36
CA VAL A 49 16.51 -17.64 4.51
C VAL A 49 16.63 -16.70 3.30
N ASP A 50 16.49 -17.22 2.08
CA ASP A 50 16.58 -16.41 0.87
C ASP A 50 15.45 -15.37 0.78
N ILE A 51 14.25 -15.68 1.30
CA ILE A 51 13.14 -14.71 1.44
C ILE A 51 13.52 -13.59 2.40
N PHE A 52 14.10 -13.93 3.56
CA PHE A 52 14.55 -12.96 4.55
C PHE A 52 15.64 -12.04 3.97
N ASP A 53 16.57 -12.60 3.21
CA ASP A 53 17.63 -11.87 2.50
C ASP A 53 17.11 -11.13 1.26
N GLN A 54 15.84 -11.30 0.90
CA GLN A 54 15.19 -10.76 -0.31
C GLN A 54 15.92 -11.15 -1.60
N ASN A 55 16.59 -12.30 -1.60
CA ASN A 55 17.28 -12.85 -2.76
C ASN A 55 16.28 -13.59 -3.67
N TRP A 56 15.42 -12.83 -4.37
CA TRP A 56 14.32 -13.37 -5.16
C TRP A 56 14.74 -14.39 -6.24
N PRO A 57 15.89 -14.25 -6.94
CA PRO A 57 16.39 -15.30 -7.83
C PRO A 57 16.68 -16.62 -7.10
N ALA A 58 17.27 -16.58 -5.90
CA ALA A 58 17.53 -17.77 -5.09
C ALA A 58 16.21 -18.38 -4.57
N VAL A 59 15.28 -17.56 -4.09
CA VAL A 59 13.92 -18.00 -3.69
C VAL A 59 13.25 -18.74 -4.84
N LEU A 60 13.28 -18.20 -6.06
CA LEU A 60 12.69 -18.83 -7.23
C LEU A 60 13.32 -20.20 -7.50
N SER A 61 14.65 -20.28 -7.52
CA SER A 61 15.37 -21.54 -7.75
C SER A 61 15.08 -22.57 -6.66
N GLY A 62 15.09 -22.16 -5.39
CA GLY A 62 14.84 -23.04 -4.25
C GLY A 62 13.41 -23.57 -4.24
N CYS A 63 12.41 -22.72 -4.51
CA CYS A 63 11.03 -23.17 -4.65
C CYS A 63 10.84 -24.15 -5.82
N GLU A 64 11.49 -23.92 -6.97
CA GLU A 64 11.41 -24.84 -8.11
C GLU A 64 12.08 -26.19 -7.80
N GLU A 65 13.16 -26.20 -7.02
CA GLU A 65 13.80 -27.43 -6.56
C GLU A 65 12.90 -28.22 -5.60
N VAL A 66 12.28 -27.53 -4.61
CA VAL A 66 11.31 -28.15 -3.69
C VAL A 66 10.16 -28.77 -4.47
N LEU A 67 9.54 -28.02 -5.40
CA LEU A 67 8.40 -28.52 -6.19
C LEU A 67 8.77 -29.64 -7.15
N LYS A 68 10.02 -29.68 -7.63
CA LYS A 68 10.52 -30.77 -8.49
C LYS A 68 10.75 -32.06 -7.72
N LYS A 69 11.34 -31.98 -6.52
CA LYS A 69 11.70 -33.15 -5.71
C LYS A 69 10.53 -33.64 -4.84
N TYR A 70 9.70 -32.72 -4.37
CA TYR A 70 8.60 -32.96 -3.43
C TYR A 70 7.30 -32.29 -3.93
N PRO A 71 6.77 -32.70 -5.11
CA PRO A 71 5.60 -32.06 -5.73
C PRO A 71 4.31 -32.17 -4.91
N SER A 72 4.26 -33.09 -3.95
CA SER A 72 3.12 -33.29 -3.02
C SER A 72 3.58 -33.30 -1.56
N GLY A 73 4.76 -32.72 -1.29
CA GLY A 73 5.29 -32.60 0.06
C GLY A 73 4.53 -31.54 0.88
N PRO A 74 4.63 -31.56 2.22
CA PRO A 74 4.01 -30.57 3.10
C PRO A 74 4.36 -29.12 2.77
N SER A 75 5.55 -28.85 2.20
CA SER A 75 5.97 -27.49 1.82
C SER A 75 5.51 -27.08 0.42
N ALA A 76 4.90 -27.97 -0.36
CA ALA A 76 4.57 -27.71 -1.77
C ALA A 76 3.64 -26.48 -1.95
N PRO A 77 2.51 -26.32 -1.23
CA PRO A 77 1.67 -25.12 -1.38
C PRO A 77 2.43 -23.82 -1.07
N GLN A 78 3.24 -23.83 0.00
CA GLN A 78 4.03 -22.66 0.38
C GLN A 78 5.12 -22.36 -0.66
N ALA A 79 5.76 -23.38 -1.23
CA ALA A 79 6.72 -23.23 -2.31
C ALA A 79 6.07 -22.70 -3.60
N GLU A 80 4.84 -23.13 -3.94
CA GLU A 80 4.10 -22.55 -5.08
C GLU A 80 3.80 -21.07 -4.87
N PHE A 81 3.36 -20.70 -3.66
CA PHE A 81 3.08 -19.32 -3.29
C PHE A 81 4.34 -18.44 -3.36
N TYR A 82 5.45 -18.88 -2.72
CA TYR A 82 6.69 -18.11 -2.73
C TYR A 82 7.37 -18.07 -4.10
N ARG A 83 7.19 -19.12 -4.93
CA ARG A 83 7.58 -19.08 -6.34
C ARG A 83 6.84 -17.97 -7.09
N ALA A 84 5.52 -17.85 -6.90
CA ALA A 84 4.74 -16.77 -7.52
C ALA A 84 5.21 -15.38 -7.03
N ARG A 85 5.46 -15.24 -5.72
CA ARG A 85 6.00 -14.00 -5.12
C ARG A 85 7.38 -13.65 -5.67
N ALA A 86 8.29 -14.61 -5.80
CA ALA A 86 9.61 -14.36 -6.36
C ALA A 86 9.52 -13.89 -7.82
N LEU A 87 8.64 -14.49 -8.63
CA LEU A 87 8.43 -14.06 -10.02
C LEU A 87 7.92 -12.62 -10.13
N THR A 88 7.06 -12.13 -9.22
CA THR A 88 6.61 -10.72 -9.27
C THR A 88 7.66 -9.73 -8.77
N ARG A 89 8.70 -10.19 -8.07
CA ARG A 89 9.80 -9.35 -7.56
C ARG A 89 11.01 -9.29 -8.49
N ILE A 90 11.11 -10.20 -9.45
CA ILE A 90 12.16 -10.20 -10.47
C ILE A 90 11.71 -9.35 -11.67
N PRO A 91 12.46 -8.30 -12.05
CA PRO A 91 12.10 -7.44 -13.18
C PRO A 91 11.87 -8.22 -14.48
N GLY A 92 10.76 -7.94 -15.17
CA GLY A 92 10.40 -8.57 -16.44
C GLY A 92 9.75 -9.96 -16.30
N ARG A 93 9.47 -10.43 -15.08
CA ARG A 93 8.81 -11.71 -14.80
C ARG A 93 7.42 -11.55 -14.17
N GLU A 94 6.91 -10.33 -14.07
CA GLU A 94 5.67 -9.96 -13.39
C GLU A 94 4.45 -10.70 -13.96
N ALA A 95 4.36 -10.79 -15.30
CA ALA A 95 3.27 -11.53 -15.97
C ALA A 95 3.27 -13.02 -15.61
N GLN A 96 4.45 -13.63 -15.45
CA GLN A 96 4.58 -15.03 -15.03
C GLN A 96 4.19 -15.18 -13.55
N GLY A 97 4.57 -14.22 -12.71
CA GLY A 97 4.16 -14.18 -11.30
C GLY A 97 2.66 -14.03 -11.12
N LEU A 98 2.01 -13.15 -11.89
CA LEU A 98 0.55 -13.02 -11.94
C LEU A 98 -0.14 -14.33 -12.33
N GLY A 99 0.38 -15.01 -13.37
CA GLY A 99 -0.13 -16.32 -13.78
C GLY A 99 0.05 -17.38 -12.69
N ALA A 100 1.19 -17.38 -12.00
CA ALA A 100 1.48 -18.30 -10.91
C ALA A 100 0.57 -18.08 -9.69
N PHE A 101 0.32 -16.82 -9.28
CA PHE A 101 -0.62 -16.52 -8.20
C PHE A 101 -2.05 -16.93 -8.55
N ARG A 102 -2.52 -16.69 -9.78
CA ARG A 102 -3.85 -17.15 -10.20
C ARG A 102 -3.97 -18.67 -10.15
N LYS A 103 -2.93 -19.38 -10.58
CA LYS A 103 -2.88 -20.84 -10.47
C LYS A 103 -2.94 -21.29 -9.00
N PHE A 104 -2.18 -20.63 -8.11
CA PHE A 104 -2.20 -20.90 -6.68
C PHE A 104 -3.60 -20.70 -6.08
N VAL A 105 -4.25 -19.55 -6.31
CA VAL A 105 -5.60 -19.26 -5.82
C VAL A 105 -6.63 -20.30 -6.29
N SER A 106 -6.50 -20.77 -7.54
CA SER A 106 -7.41 -21.79 -8.10
C SER A 106 -7.14 -23.19 -7.54
N GLY A 107 -5.89 -23.50 -7.22
CA GLY A 107 -5.46 -24.81 -6.71
C GLY A 107 -5.65 -24.99 -5.21
N HIS A 108 -5.61 -23.90 -4.43
CA HIS A 108 -5.64 -23.92 -2.97
C HIS A 108 -6.75 -23.05 -2.37
N PRO A 109 -8.02 -23.17 -2.81
CA PRO A 109 -9.10 -22.27 -2.39
C PRO A 109 -9.44 -22.35 -0.88
N LEU A 110 -8.97 -23.39 -0.19
CA LEU A 110 -9.18 -23.58 1.25
C LEU A 110 -8.12 -22.88 2.10
N ASP A 111 -6.96 -22.53 1.54
CA ASP A 111 -5.86 -21.86 2.24
C ASP A 111 -6.11 -20.35 2.34
N ARG A 112 -7.17 -19.97 3.07
CA ARG A 112 -7.74 -18.62 3.11
C ARG A 112 -6.68 -17.52 3.22
N VAL A 113 -5.75 -17.64 4.16
CA VAL A 113 -4.72 -16.63 4.43
C VAL A 113 -3.80 -16.42 3.22
N MET A 114 -3.26 -17.50 2.65
CA MET A 114 -2.36 -17.38 1.48
C MET A 114 -3.12 -16.98 0.22
N VAL A 115 -4.38 -17.40 0.08
CA VAL A 115 -5.24 -16.95 -1.02
C VAL A 115 -5.48 -15.44 -0.94
N GLU A 116 -5.74 -14.90 0.24
CA GLU A 116 -5.92 -13.47 0.46
C GLU A 116 -4.63 -12.70 0.20
N GLU A 117 -3.49 -13.18 0.67
CA GLU A 117 -2.18 -12.59 0.35
C GLU A 117 -1.87 -12.67 -1.16
N ALA A 118 -2.23 -13.76 -1.82
CA ALA A 118 -2.04 -13.93 -3.26
C ALA A 118 -2.88 -12.91 -4.04
N TRP A 119 -4.12 -12.65 -3.60
CA TRP A 119 -4.97 -11.60 -4.17
C TRP A 119 -4.38 -10.21 -4.00
N ALA A 120 -3.88 -9.87 -2.81
CA ALA A 120 -3.19 -8.60 -2.58
C ALA A 120 -1.96 -8.44 -3.51
N ALA A 121 -1.20 -9.52 -3.71
CA ALA A 121 -0.08 -9.53 -4.66
C ALA A 121 -0.53 -9.39 -6.12
N ILE A 122 -1.66 -10.00 -6.51
CA ILE A 122 -2.25 -9.85 -7.84
C ILE A 122 -2.65 -8.39 -8.08
N PHE A 123 -3.37 -7.75 -7.16
CA PHE A 123 -3.81 -6.36 -7.33
C PHE A 123 -2.62 -5.41 -7.42
N SER A 124 -1.70 -5.47 -6.46
CA SER A 124 -0.50 -4.62 -6.44
C SER A 124 0.34 -4.79 -7.70
N THR A 125 0.58 -6.02 -8.15
CA THR A 125 1.39 -6.27 -9.36
C THR A 125 0.66 -5.81 -10.61
N ALA A 126 -0.61 -6.17 -10.79
CA ALA A 126 -1.38 -5.84 -11.99
C ALA A 126 -1.64 -4.32 -12.13
N CYS A 127 -1.80 -3.61 -11.01
CA CYS A 127 -2.10 -2.18 -10.98
C CYS A 127 -0.87 -1.28 -10.81
N SER A 128 0.34 -1.85 -10.67
CA SER A 128 1.59 -1.09 -10.50
C SER A 128 2.04 -0.28 -11.72
N SER A 129 1.53 -0.58 -12.92
CA SER A 129 2.00 0.03 -14.17
C SER A 129 0.85 0.50 -15.08
N PRO A 130 0.94 1.71 -15.65
CA PRO A 130 0.01 2.18 -16.67
C PRO A 130 -0.08 1.28 -17.91
N ALA A 131 0.99 0.54 -18.24
CA ALA A 131 0.96 -0.41 -19.36
C ALA A 131 0.05 -1.62 -19.09
N GLN A 132 -0.34 -1.85 -17.83
CA GLN A 132 -1.11 -3.00 -17.38
C GLN A 132 -2.56 -2.66 -17.02
N THR A 133 -3.10 -1.51 -17.45
CA THR A 133 -4.47 -1.05 -17.10
C THR A 133 -5.55 -2.10 -17.37
N ALA A 134 -5.45 -2.83 -18.49
CA ALA A 134 -6.41 -3.89 -18.81
C ALA A 134 -6.32 -5.08 -17.83
N ALA A 135 -5.11 -5.49 -17.45
CA ALA A 135 -4.87 -6.57 -16.50
C ALA A 135 -5.31 -6.17 -15.08
N CYS A 136 -5.02 -4.93 -14.66
CA CYS A 136 -5.51 -4.35 -13.42
C CYS A 136 -7.06 -4.39 -13.38
N GLY A 137 -7.72 -3.81 -14.39
CA GLY A 137 -9.19 -3.80 -14.45
C GLY A 137 -9.82 -5.19 -14.45
N ALA A 138 -9.19 -6.17 -15.10
CA ALA A 138 -9.64 -7.56 -15.06
C ALA A 138 -9.51 -8.17 -13.66
N ALA A 139 -8.36 -8.02 -13.02
CA ALA A 139 -8.12 -8.53 -11.66
C ALA A 139 -9.09 -7.89 -10.64
N LEU A 140 -9.31 -6.58 -10.71
CA LEU A 140 -10.22 -5.88 -9.80
C LEU A 140 -11.67 -6.35 -9.98
N ARG A 141 -12.13 -6.58 -11.22
CA ARG A 141 -13.46 -7.14 -11.49
C ARG A 141 -13.62 -8.55 -10.91
N GLU A 142 -12.59 -9.37 -11.01
CA GLU A 142 -12.56 -10.73 -10.46
C GLU A 142 -12.62 -10.69 -8.92
N GLY A 143 -11.78 -9.87 -8.28
CA GLY A 143 -11.76 -9.71 -6.83
C GLY A 143 -13.05 -9.14 -6.24
N LEU A 144 -13.67 -8.16 -6.90
CA LEU A 144 -14.98 -7.61 -6.52
C LEU A 144 -16.10 -8.65 -6.58
N ALA A 145 -15.99 -9.64 -7.48
CA ALA A 145 -16.94 -10.74 -7.59
C ALA A 145 -16.59 -11.94 -6.68
N GLY A 146 -15.43 -11.88 -6.00
CA GLY A 146 -14.94 -12.95 -5.14
C GLY A 146 -15.80 -13.18 -3.90
N ALA A 147 -15.63 -14.35 -3.27
CA ALA A 147 -16.38 -14.75 -2.09
C ALA A 147 -15.76 -14.25 -0.76
N SER A 148 -14.46 -13.92 -0.74
CA SER A 148 -13.81 -13.39 0.47
C SER A 148 -14.15 -11.91 0.65
N PRO A 149 -14.74 -11.51 1.79
CA PRO A 149 -15.00 -10.10 2.09
C PRO A 149 -13.73 -9.24 2.07
N TYR A 150 -12.60 -9.81 2.51
CA TYR A 150 -11.32 -9.12 2.53
C TYR A 150 -10.81 -8.86 1.10
N VAL A 151 -10.84 -9.88 0.23
CA VAL A 151 -10.44 -9.73 -1.18
C VAL A 151 -11.32 -8.72 -1.90
N SER A 152 -12.64 -8.77 -1.70
CA SER A 152 -13.55 -7.82 -2.34
C SER A 152 -13.36 -6.40 -1.81
N MET A 153 -13.09 -6.23 -0.51
CA MET A 153 -12.75 -4.93 0.08
C MET A 153 -11.47 -4.35 -0.54
N LEU A 154 -10.38 -5.12 -0.57
CA LEU A 154 -9.11 -4.71 -1.20
C LEU A 154 -9.30 -4.34 -2.68
N ALA A 155 -10.03 -5.17 -3.44
CA ALA A 155 -10.34 -4.90 -4.84
C ALA A 155 -11.13 -3.59 -4.98
N ALA A 156 -12.05 -3.30 -4.06
CA ALA A 156 -12.83 -2.07 -4.07
C ALA A 156 -11.97 -0.83 -3.74
N ILE A 157 -11.03 -0.94 -2.81
CA ILE A 157 -10.07 0.13 -2.48
C ILE A 157 -9.23 0.45 -3.72
N HIS A 158 -8.59 -0.57 -4.34
CA HIS A 158 -7.81 -0.36 -5.56
C HIS A 158 -8.64 0.14 -6.74
N ALA A 159 -9.91 -0.28 -6.85
CA ALA A 159 -10.82 0.21 -7.87
C ALA A 159 -11.10 1.71 -7.73
N SER A 160 -11.02 2.29 -6.53
CA SER A 160 -11.21 3.73 -6.31
C SER A 160 -10.17 4.60 -7.05
N ASP A 161 -8.97 4.06 -7.29
CA ASP A 161 -7.89 4.72 -8.05
C ASP A 161 -8.01 4.50 -9.56
N SER A 162 -8.98 3.72 -10.03
CA SER A 162 -9.17 3.43 -11.45
C SER A 162 -9.84 4.58 -12.19
N SER A 163 -9.37 4.87 -13.41
CA SER A 163 -10.06 5.79 -14.32
C SER A 163 -11.40 5.25 -14.84
N ASP A 164 -11.65 3.94 -14.72
CA ASP A 164 -12.91 3.30 -15.12
C ASP A 164 -14.05 3.66 -14.16
N ARG A 165 -14.94 4.54 -14.60
CA ARG A 165 -16.11 4.98 -13.82
C ARG A 165 -17.07 3.84 -13.49
N ALA A 166 -17.26 2.86 -14.39
CA ALA A 166 -18.16 1.75 -14.14
C ALA A 166 -17.60 0.80 -13.08
N LEU A 167 -16.27 0.60 -13.09
CA LEU A 167 -15.58 -0.16 -12.06
C LEU A 167 -15.67 0.53 -10.69
N ARG A 168 -15.43 1.85 -10.63
CA ARG A 168 -15.59 2.65 -9.41
C ARG A 168 -17.01 2.58 -8.86
N ALA A 169 -18.03 2.74 -9.71
CA ALA A 169 -19.43 2.64 -9.30
C ALA A 169 -19.77 1.26 -8.71
N ARG A 170 -19.20 0.18 -9.25
CA ARG A 170 -19.35 -1.18 -8.71
C ARG A 170 -18.65 -1.40 -7.37
N ALA A 171 -17.53 -0.71 -7.14
CA ALA A 171 -16.77 -0.80 -5.88
C ALA A 171 -17.52 -0.14 -4.71
N LEU A 172 -18.26 0.94 -4.97
CA LEU A 172 -18.94 1.73 -3.94
C LEU A 172 -19.80 0.91 -2.94
N PRO A 173 -20.74 0.04 -3.36
CA PRO A 173 -21.53 -0.74 -2.40
C PRO A 173 -20.67 -1.69 -1.55
N VAL A 174 -19.56 -2.21 -2.11
CA VAL A 174 -18.61 -3.05 -1.38
C VAL A 174 -17.88 -2.23 -0.32
N LEU A 175 -17.38 -1.04 -0.67
CA LEU A 175 -16.73 -0.12 0.27
C LEU A 175 -17.66 0.28 1.42
N LYS A 176 -18.91 0.63 1.14
CA LYS A 176 -19.90 0.99 2.17
C LYS A 176 -20.16 -0.18 3.13
N LYS A 177 -20.30 -1.39 2.60
CA LYS A 177 -20.48 -2.60 3.42
C LYS A 177 -19.24 -2.88 4.27
N ALA A 178 -18.04 -2.75 3.69
CA ALA A 178 -16.78 -2.97 4.39
C ALA A 178 -16.58 -1.94 5.52
N TYR A 179 -16.85 -0.66 5.26
CA TYR A 179 -16.75 0.41 6.27
C TYR A 179 -17.64 0.16 7.49
N ALA A 180 -18.87 -0.33 7.26
CA ALA A 180 -19.82 -0.62 8.34
C ALA A 180 -19.42 -1.85 9.18
N ALA A 181 -18.68 -2.79 8.60
CA ALA A 181 -18.26 -4.03 9.27
C ALA A 181 -16.87 -3.93 9.90
N GLN A 182 -16.05 -2.96 9.48
CA GLN A 182 -14.66 -2.85 9.90
C GLN A 182 -14.55 -2.24 11.30
N THR A 183 -13.70 -2.83 12.14
CA THR A 183 -13.42 -2.36 13.50
C THR A 183 -12.08 -1.63 13.61
N ASP A 184 -11.12 -1.99 12.75
CA ASP A 184 -9.81 -1.37 12.70
C ASP A 184 -9.90 0.05 12.12
N GLN A 185 -9.43 1.06 12.86
CA GLN A 185 -9.59 2.46 12.48
C GLN A 185 -8.74 2.84 11.26
N GLU A 186 -7.55 2.27 11.09
CA GLU A 186 -6.69 2.54 9.93
C GLU A 186 -7.36 2.02 8.66
N ILE A 187 -7.86 0.79 8.70
CA ILE A 187 -8.56 0.20 7.56
C ILE A 187 -9.87 0.94 7.28
N ARG A 188 -10.61 1.37 8.32
CA ARG A 188 -11.82 2.20 8.13
C ARG A 188 -11.50 3.52 7.42
N ASN A 189 -10.41 4.18 7.80
CA ASN A 189 -9.97 5.43 7.19
C ASN A 189 -9.56 5.24 5.73
N GLU A 190 -8.87 4.14 5.42
CA GLU A 190 -8.52 3.80 4.04
C GLU A 190 -9.77 3.59 3.17
N ILE A 191 -10.76 2.85 3.68
CA ILE A 191 -12.06 2.65 3.00
C ILE A 191 -12.78 3.99 2.82
N LEU A 192 -12.75 4.87 3.82
CA LEU A 192 -13.37 6.19 3.77
C LEU A 192 -12.78 7.07 2.67
N ILE A 193 -11.44 7.08 2.56
CA ILE A 193 -10.72 7.75 1.47
C ILE A 193 -11.13 7.15 0.11
N ALA A 194 -11.24 5.82 0.02
CA ALA A 194 -11.68 5.17 -1.20
C ALA A 194 -13.12 5.55 -1.59
N ILE A 195 -14.05 5.68 -0.63
CA ILE A 195 -15.41 6.17 -0.88
C ILE A 195 -15.37 7.61 -1.39
N LEU A 196 -14.57 8.48 -0.76
CA LEU A 196 -14.39 9.86 -1.17
C LEU A 196 -13.88 9.97 -2.62
N LYS A 197 -12.93 9.12 -3.03
CA LYS A 197 -12.43 9.07 -4.42
C LYS A 197 -13.48 8.61 -5.44
N VAL A 198 -14.43 7.76 -5.02
CA VAL A 198 -15.47 7.22 -5.90
C VAL A 198 -16.65 8.18 -6.02
N ASP A 199 -17.25 8.55 -4.90
CA ASP A 199 -18.37 9.49 -4.81
C ASP A 199 -18.34 10.17 -3.44
N PRO A 200 -17.85 11.42 -3.35
CA PRO A 200 -17.83 12.20 -2.12
C PRO A 200 -19.20 12.36 -1.44
N GLN A 201 -20.32 12.27 -2.17
CA GLN A 201 -21.67 12.39 -1.59
C GLN A 201 -22.09 11.12 -0.83
N GLN A 202 -21.34 10.03 -0.95
CA GLN A 202 -21.65 8.74 -0.37
C GLN A 202 -20.81 8.45 0.89
N VAL A 203 -19.97 9.41 1.30
CA VAL A 203 -19.22 9.35 2.56
C VAL A 203 -20.20 9.18 3.72
N PRO A 204 -20.06 8.11 4.53
CA PRO A 204 -20.89 7.91 5.70
C PRO A 204 -20.74 9.10 6.66
N GLN A 205 -21.85 9.72 7.03
CA GLN A 205 -21.85 10.77 8.04
C GLN A 205 -21.55 10.15 9.40
N SER A 206 -20.63 10.74 10.15
CA SER A 206 -20.40 10.32 11.54
C SER A 206 -21.54 10.84 12.41
N ASP A 207 -22.24 9.96 13.11
CA ASP A 207 -23.22 10.33 14.15
C ASP A 207 -22.55 10.90 15.41
N ALA A 208 -21.21 10.97 15.44
CA ALA A 208 -20.48 11.59 16.52
C ALA A 208 -20.83 13.10 16.57
N PRO A 209 -21.28 13.62 17.73
CA PRO A 209 -21.46 15.05 17.89
C PRO A 209 -20.20 15.78 17.46
N ALA A 210 -20.35 16.83 16.65
CA ALA A 210 -19.23 17.72 16.34
C ALA A 210 -18.56 18.12 17.67
N PRO A 211 -17.20 18.14 17.74
CA PRO A 211 -16.51 18.57 18.94
C PRO A 211 -17.10 19.91 19.39
N THR A 212 -17.58 19.96 20.62
CA THR A 212 -18.19 21.19 21.17
C THR A 212 -17.22 22.35 20.95
N PRO A 213 -17.67 23.46 20.34
CA PRO A 213 -16.79 24.59 20.07
C PRO A 213 -16.16 25.07 21.39
N SER A 214 -14.83 25.17 21.42
CA SER A 214 -14.15 25.84 22.54
C SER A 214 -14.74 27.24 22.75
N PRO A 215 -14.96 27.67 24.00
CA PRO A 215 -15.62 28.95 24.27
C PRO A 215 -14.67 30.11 24.01
N ALA A 216 -15.02 30.91 22.99
CA ALA A 216 -14.80 32.37 22.81
C ALA A 216 -14.81 32.62 21.29
N VAL A 217 -15.72 33.42 20.70
CA VAL A 217 -16.01 34.82 20.99
C VAL A 217 -17.44 35.19 20.50
N SER A 218 -18.17 35.91 21.35
CA SER A 218 -19.33 36.81 21.14
C SER A 218 -20.71 36.30 20.66
N PRO A 219 -21.81 36.68 21.36
CA PRO A 219 -23.19 36.29 21.06
C PRO A 219 -23.82 37.23 20.03
N GLY A 220 -24.56 36.70 19.04
CA GLY A 220 -25.42 37.57 18.24
C GLY A 220 -25.94 37.10 16.89
N ALA A 221 -25.72 35.86 16.44
CA ALA A 221 -26.33 35.38 15.20
C ALA A 221 -26.90 33.96 15.38
N PRO A 222 -28.19 33.72 15.09
CA PRO A 222 -28.70 32.36 15.03
C PRO A 222 -28.01 31.63 13.85
N PRO A 223 -27.58 30.37 14.03
CA PRO A 223 -27.05 29.59 12.91
C PRO A 223 -28.16 29.41 11.88
N ARG A 224 -27.99 30.00 10.69
CA ARG A 224 -28.87 29.73 9.55
C ARG A 224 -28.59 28.32 9.08
N ALA A 225 -29.61 27.46 9.17
CA ALA A 225 -29.60 26.18 8.49
C ALA A 225 -29.44 26.39 6.97
N GLY A 226 -28.47 25.70 6.37
CA GLY A 226 -28.38 25.55 4.92
C GLY A 226 -27.24 26.29 4.22
N THR A 227 -26.00 26.16 4.68
CA THR A 227 -24.79 26.03 3.82
C THR A 227 -23.62 25.69 4.74
N PRO A 228 -22.82 24.65 4.45
CA PRO A 228 -21.59 24.43 5.19
C PRO A 228 -20.65 25.62 4.95
N SER A 229 -20.32 26.31 6.03
CA SER A 229 -19.65 27.60 6.03
C SER A 229 -18.16 27.47 6.30
N LEU A 230 -17.69 26.43 7.01
CA LEU A 230 -16.29 26.30 7.45
C LEU A 230 -15.76 24.88 7.32
N ILE A 231 -14.61 24.73 6.67
CA ILE A 231 -13.73 23.55 6.74
C ILE A 231 -12.81 23.74 7.94
N ARG A 232 -12.84 22.81 8.89
CA ARG A 232 -11.88 22.76 9.98
C ARG A 232 -10.94 21.57 9.80
N MET A 233 -9.66 21.82 10.00
CA MET A 233 -8.62 20.80 10.06
C MET A 233 -7.75 21.07 11.28
N THR A 234 -7.55 20.07 12.12
CA THR A 234 -6.59 20.11 13.22
C THR A 234 -5.59 18.98 13.06
N VAL A 235 -4.33 19.26 13.38
CA VAL A 235 -3.27 18.26 13.58
C VAL A 235 -2.71 18.53 14.98
N TYR A 236 -3.01 17.65 15.91
CA TYR A 236 -2.55 17.72 17.29
C TYR A 236 -1.41 16.75 17.51
N ASN A 237 -0.28 17.25 17.98
CA ASN A 237 0.89 16.47 18.33
C ASN A 237 0.79 16.02 19.79
N LYS A 238 0.66 14.70 20.00
CA LYS A 238 0.50 14.12 21.34
C LYS A 238 1.79 14.16 22.16
N GLN A 239 2.95 14.15 21.51
CA GLN A 239 4.26 14.18 22.16
C GLN A 239 4.57 15.57 22.71
N GLU A 240 4.32 16.61 21.91
CA GLU A 240 4.58 18.01 22.27
C GLU A 240 3.37 18.68 22.96
N LYS A 241 2.23 17.97 23.01
CA LYS A 241 0.96 18.44 23.58
C LYS A 241 0.45 19.76 22.99
N ARG A 242 0.72 20.01 21.72
CA ARG A 242 0.31 21.24 21.01
C ARG A 242 -0.29 20.93 19.64
N TYR A 243 -1.01 21.89 19.08
CA TYR A 243 -1.45 21.82 17.69
C TYR A 243 -0.30 22.22 16.77
N ASP A 244 0.09 21.33 15.88
CA ASP A 244 1.05 21.63 14.80
C ASP A 244 0.35 22.39 13.67
N LEU A 245 -0.95 22.13 13.47
CA LEU A 245 -1.76 22.83 12.49
C LEU A 245 -3.21 22.97 12.98
N ARG A 246 -3.77 24.17 12.80
CA ARG A 246 -5.20 24.44 12.99
C ARG A 246 -5.69 25.36 11.88
N VAL A 247 -6.48 24.81 10.97
CA VAL A 247 -7.09 25.52 9.85
C VAL A 247 -8.57 25.68 10.13
N ASN A 248 -9.06 26.91 10.02
CA ASN A 248 -10.49 27.23 10.00
C ASN A 248 -10.74 28.04 8.72
N LEU A 249 -11.15 27.36 7.66
CA LEU A 249 -11.23 27.96 6.34
C LEU A 249 -12.68 28.01 5.87
N PRO A 250 -13.28 29.20 5.65
CA PRO A 250 -14.61 29.25 5.08
C PRO A 250 -14.65 28.52 3.73
N VAL A 251 -15.66 27.68 3.49
CA VAL A 251 -15.76 26.89 2.23
C VAL A 251 -15.74 27.80 1.01
N ALA A 252 -16.47 28.92 1.09
CA ALA A 252 -16.49 29.94 0.04
C ALA A 252 -15.11 30.57 -0.20
N PHE A 253 -14.30 30.74 0.85
CA PHE A 253 -12.94 31.27 0.73
C PHE A 253 -11.98 30.22 0.16
N ALA A 254 -12.13 28.94 0.52
CA ALA A 254 -11.37 27.84 -0.09
C ALA A 254 -11.65 27.76 -1.60
N ARG A 255 -12.92 27.87 -2.00
CA ARG A 255 -13.35 27.94 -3.40
C ARG A 255 -12.74 29.15 -4.10
N MET A 256 -12.83 30.33 -3.49
CA MET A 256 -12.23 31.56 -4.04
C MET A 256 -10.72 31.42 -4.21
N LEU A 257 -10.00 30.81 -3.25
CA LEU A 257 -8.56 30.56 -3.38
C LEU A 257 -8.26 29.65 -4.56
N VAL A 258 -9.06 28.60 -4.78
CA VAL A 258 -8.92 27.68 -5.92
C VAL A 258 -9.28 28.34 -7.26
N GLU A 259 -10.22 29.28 -7.25
CA GLU A 259 -10.62 30.05 -8.43
C GLU A 259 -9.65 31.20 -8.74
N ALA A 260 -8.93 31.71 -7.73
CA ALA A 260 -7.96 32.81 -7.86
C ALA A 260 -6.57 32.35 -8.34
N ILE A 261 -6.30 31.04 -8.34
CA ILE A 261 -5.08 30.47 -8.92
C ILE A 261 -5.16 30.64 -10.44
N GLY A 262 -4.06 30.97 -11.11
CA GLY A 262 -4.07 31.19 -12.55
C GLY A 262 -4.55 29.94 -13.30
N ASP A 263 -5.17 30.10 -14.47
CA ASP A 263 -5.74 28.98 -15.25
C ASP A 263 -4.75 27.82 -15.48
N GLN A 264 -3.47 28.14 -15.61
CA GLN A 264 -2.40 27.16 -15.79
C GLN A 264 -2.14 26.36 -14.50
N GLU A 265 -1.97 27.04 -13.38
CA GLU A 265 -1.75 26.43 -12.06
C GLU A 265 -2.97 25.64 -11.60
N ARG A 266 -4.17 26.14 -11.89
CA ARG A 266 -5.43 25.43 -11.67
C ARG A 266 -5.48 24.13 -12.47
N LYS A 267 -5.11 24.15 -13.75
CA LYS A 267 -5.04 22.93 -14.58
C LYS A 267 -4.00 21.95 -14.06
N GLU A 268 -2.87 22.44 -13.57
CA GLU A 268 -1.83 21.60 -12.97
C GLU A 268 -2.31 20.93 -11.69
N LEU A 269 -2.96 21.67 -10.79
CA LEU A 269 -3.55 21.12 -9.57
C LEU A 269 -4.69 20.14 -9.87
N GLN A 270 -5.56 20.47 -10.82
CA GLN A 270 -6.61 19.55 -11.26
C GLN A 270 -6.03 18.29 -11.87
N HIS A 271 -4.99 18.41 -12.71
CA HIS A 271 -4.33 17.28 -13.33
C HIS A 271 -3.62 16.40 -12.28
N GLU A 272 -2.97 17.00 -11.29
CA GLU A 272 -2.36 16.27 -10.18
C GLU A 272 -3.41 15.55 -9.32
N ALA A 273 -4.51 16.22 -8.98
CA ALA A 273 -5.62 15.62 -8.24
C ALA A 273 -6.25 14.45 -9.03
N GLN A 274 -6.50 14.64 -10.32
CA GLN A 274 -7.04 13.61 -11.21
C GLN A 274 -6.12 12.39 -11.33
N ARG A 275 -4.80 12.60 -11.38
CA ARG A 275 -3.81 11.51 -11.34
C ARG A 275 -3.87 10.70 -10.05
N LYS A 276 -4.34 11.30 -8.96
CA LYS A 276 -4.58 10.64 -7.66
C LYS A 276 -6.03 10.12 -7.52
N GLY A 277 -6.82 10.14 -8.59
CA GLY A 277 -8.22 9.71 -8.61
C GLY A 277 -9.20 10.69 -7.97
N ILE A 278 -8.79 11.93 -7.73
CA ILE A 278 -9.55 12.94 -7.00
C ILE A 278 -10.12 13.99 -7.97
N ASP A 279 -11.44 14.21 -7.93
CA ASP A 279 -12.11 15.32 -8.62
C ASP A 279 -12.45 16.43 -7.61
N LEU A 280 -11.73 17.56 -7.71
CA LEU A 280 -11.87 18.69 -6.78
C LEU A 280 -13.26 19.34 -6.87
N ASP A 281 -13.85 19.41 -8.06
CA ASP A 281 -15.15 20.05 -8.26
C ASP A 281 -16.27 19.18 -7.66
N ASP A 282 -16.15 17.86 -7.76
CA ASP A 282 -17.05 16.91 -7.09
C ASP A 282 -16.93 16.97 -5.57
N ILE A 283 -15.72 17.12 -5.03
CA ILE A 283 -15.52 17.31 -3.58
C ILE A 283 -16.25 18.56 -3.11
N PHE A 284 -16.05 19.72 -3.75
CA PHE A 284 -16.73 20.95 -3.33
C PHE A 284 -18.26 20.85 -3.47
N ARG A 285 -18.78 20.23 -4.53
CA ARG A 285 -20.23 19.98 -4.68
C ARG A 285 -20.78 19.09 -3.57
N ALA A 286 -20.03 18.06 -3.18
CA ALA A 286 -20.46 17.17 -2.11
C ALA A 286 -20.39 17.86 -0.74
N ILE A 287 -19.38 18.69 -0.50
CA ILE A 287 -19.32 19.54 0.69
C ILE A 287 -20.59 20.40 0.78
N GLU A 288 -20.95 21.11 -0.29
CA GLU A 288 -22.13 21.98 -0.32
C GLU A 288 -23.45 21.25 -0.09
N LYS A 289 -23.55 19.99 -0.54
CA LYS A 289 -24.79 19.20 -0.51
C LYS A 289 -24.95 18.31 0.72
N SER A 290 -23.85 17.76 1.25
CA SER A 290 -23.86 16.82 2.38
C SER A 290 -24.06 17.51 3.73
N GLY A 291 -23.90 18.83 3.81
CA GLY A 291 -24.07 19.60 5.06
C GLY A 291 -22.94 19.37 6.06
N ALA A 292 -23.08 19.97 7.25
CA ALA A 292 -22.12 19.89 8.34
C ALA A 292 -21.87 18.43 8.80
N GLY A 293 -20.62 18.05 9.07
CA GLY A 293 -20.25 16.72 9.55
C GLY A 293 -18.75 16.45 9.60
N LYS A 294 -18.34 15.43 10.38
CA LYS A 294 -16.94 14.95 10.46
C LYS A 294 -16.61 14.14 9.20
N LEU A 295 -15.54 14.49 8.47
CA LEU A 295 -15.11 13.81 7.24
C LEU A 295 -13.96 12.84 7.46
N LEU A 296 -13.04 13.15 8.38
CA LEU A 296 -11.88 12.33 8.62
C LEU A 296 -11.44 12.47 10.08
N GLU A 297 -11.09 11.34 10.68
CA GLU A 297 -10.47 11.26 11.99
C GLU A 297 -9.36 10.21 11.94
N VAL A 298 -8.12 10.67 11.96
CA VAL A 298 -6.95 9.81 12.09
C VAL A 298 -6.41 10.03 13.49
N ASP A 299 -6.44 8.99 14.31
CA ASP A 299 -5.85 9.03 15.64
C ASP A 299 -4.79 7.95 15.74
N ASP A 300 -3.53 8.35 15.90
CA ASP A 300 -2.39 7.44 16.06
C ASP A 300 -1.58 7.76 17.34
N ASP A 301 -0.52 7.02 17.60
CA ASP A 301 0.31 7.17 18.81
C ASP A 301 0.98 8.55 18.93
N THR A 302 1.16 9.25 17.82
CA THR A 302 1.96 10.47 17.69
C THR A 302 1.12 11.71 17.40
N CYS A 303 0.02 11.57 16.67
CA CYS A 303 -0.81 12.67 16.21
C CYS A 303 -2.30 12.32 16.17
N HIS A 304 -3.11 13.36 16.31
CA HIS A 304 -4.56 13.31 16.13
C HIS A 304 -4.95 14.33 15.05
N ILE A 305 -5.47 13.85 13.93
CA ILE A 305 -5.91 14.65 12.78
C ILE A 305 -7.42 14.56 12.68
N GLU A 306 -8.08 15.72 12.71
CA GLU A 306 -9.52 15.79 12.47
C GLU A 306 -9.82 16.76 11.33
N ILE A 307 -10.70 16.34 10.42
CA ILE A 307 -11.27 17.20 9.38
C ILE A 307 -12.79 17.11 9.49
N TRP A 308 -13.44 18.26 9.66
CA TRP A 308 -14.89 18.37 9.72
C TRP A 308 -15.37 19.65 9.05
N ILE A 309 -16.65 19.65 8.67
CA ILE A 309 -17.32 20.79 8.06
C ILE A 309 -18.45 21.25 8.97
N GLU A 310 -18.56 22.55 9.17
CA GLU A 310 -19.65 23.23 9.92
C GLU A 310 -20.61 23.94 8.99
#